data_AF-A0A3D5R8H8-F1
#
_entry.id   AF-A0A3D5R8H8-F1
#
_cell.length_a   1.000
_cell.length_b   1.000
_cell.length_c   1.000
_cell.angle_alpha   90.00
_cell.angle_beta   90.00
_cell.angle_gamma   90.00
#
_symmetry.space_group_name_H-M   'P 1'
#
loop_
_entity.id
_entity.type
_entity.pdbx_description
1 polymer ?
#
loop_
_entity_poly.entity_id
_entity_poly.type
_entity_poly.pdbx_seq_one_letter_code
_entity_poly.pdbx_strand_id
1 'polypeptide(L)'
;MARKRKKKKKVRNFPSIFTILFIGFLIYVAVTVKNQYGLLTKLRNEKEDIQQEKTVLAAEVDSLSQDLEMLDDPDKFLEVIEKIAREEYKMVKPYETMYIDKNKNENKFIKGIGDEN
;
A
#
# COMPACT_ATOMS: atom_id res chain seq x y z
N MET A 1 4.58 25.53 91.77
CA MET A 1 3.71 24.85 90.77
C MET A 1 4.51 24.57 89.50
N ALA A 2 4.85 23.32 89.21
CA ALA A 2 5.67 22.97 88.04
C ALA A 2 4.77 22.46 86.88
N ARG A 3 4.71 23.23 85.79
CA ARG A 3 4.00 22.83 84.55
C ARG A 3 4.80 21.74 83.81
N LYS A 4 4.31 20.50 83.84
CA LYS A 4 4.88 19.39 83.04
C LYS A 4 4.67 19.65 81.54
N ARG A 5 5.75 19.89 80.81
CA ARG A 5 5.77 19.96 79.33
C ARG A 5 5.44 18.58 78.75
N LYS A 6 4.28 18.44 78.10
CA LYS A 6 3.90 17.22 77.36
C LYS A 6 4.77 17.10 76.10
N LYS A 7 5.69 16.12 76.07
CA LYS A 7 6.44 15.78 74.85
C LYS A 7 5.47 15.22 73.81
N LYS A 8 5.38 15.87 72.64
CA LYS A 8 4.60 15.39 71.49
C LYS A 8 5.24 14.07 71.00
N LYS A 9 4.52 12.96 71.12
CA LYS A 9 4.94 11.68 70.56
C LYS A 9 4.90 11.78 69.03
N LYS A 10 6.05 11.55 68.40
CA LYS A 10 6.19 11.49 66.94
C LYS A 10 5.54 10.18 66.49
N VAL A 11 4.31 10.26 65.96
CA VAL A 11 3.64 9.12 65.32
C VAL A 11 4.43 8.77 64.07
N ARG A 12 5.12 7.64 64.11
CA ARG A 12 5.84 7.10 62.97
C ARG A 12 4.81 6.42 62.08
N ASN A 13 4.41 7.10 61.01
CA ASN A 13 3.47 6.60 60.00
C ASN A 13 4.14 5.47 59.21
N PHE A 14 4.25 4.28 59.79
CA PHE A 14 4.57 3.09 59.00
C PHE A 14 3.37 2.78 58.10
N PRO A 15 3.58 2.59 56.79
CA PRO A 15 2.49 2.20 55.90
C PRO A 15 1.91 0.86 56.35
N SER A 16 0.58 0.75 56.32
CA SER A 16 -0.10 -0.52 56.58
C SER A 16 0.34 -1.56 55.55
N ILE A 17 0.48 -2.82 55.96
CA ILE A 17 0.90 -3.93 55.10
C ILE A 17 0.00 -4.02 53.85
N PHE A 18 -1.29 -3.71 53.99
CA PHE A 18 -2.23 -3.61 52.88
C PHE A 18 -1.88 -2.53 51.87
N THR A 19 -1.34 -1.39 52.31
CA THR A 19 -0.90 -0.31 51.42
C THR A 19 0.29 -0.75 50.57
N ILE A 20 1.24 -1.47 51.17
CA ILE A 20 2.41 -2.02 50.45
C ILE A 20 1.96 -3.07 49.43
N LEU A 21 1.05 -3.95 49.82
CA LEU A 21 0.52 -5.01 48.97
C LEU A 21 -0.30 -4.43 47.79
N PHE A 22 -1.07 -3.37 48.05
CA PHE A 22 -1.82 -2.65 47.02
C PHE A 22 -0.91 -1.91 46.02
N ILE A 23 0.17 -1.29 46.51
CA ILE A 23 1.18 -0.67 45.63
C ILE A 23 1.85 -1.73 44.76
N GLY A 24 2.22 -2.88 45.32
CA GLY A 24 2.77 -4.01 44.55
C GLY A 24 1.80 -4.52 43.49
N PHE A 25 0.51 -4.63 43.82
CA PHE A 25 -0.54 -5.00 42.86
C PHE A 25 -0.68 -3.98 41.72
N LEU A 26 -0.68 -2.67 42.03
CA LEU A 26 -0.74 -1.63 41.01
C LEU A 26 0.46 -1.67 40.06
N ILE A 27 1.67 -1.90 40.59
CA ILE A 27 2.88 -2.05 39.77
C ILE A 27 2.76 -3.27 38.86
N TYR A 28 2.30 -4.41 39.38
CA TYR A 28 2.10 -5.63 38.61
C TYR A 28 1.09 -5.43 37.46
N VAL A 29 -0.04 -4.78 37.73
CA VAL A 29 -1.05 -4.46 36.71
C VAL A 29 -0.46 -3.50 35.67
N ALA A 30 0.25 -2.45 36.07
CA ALA A 30 0.85 -1.49 35.15
C ALA A 30 1.87 -2.14 34.20
N VAL A 31 2.70 -3.06 34.70
CA VAL A 31 3.67 -3.82 33.87
C VAL A 31 2.96 -4.75 32.90
N THR A 32 1.96 -5.50 33.38
CA THR A 32 1.17 -6.43 32.58
C THR A 32 0.47 -5.72 31.42
N VAL A 33 -0.16 -4.58 31.71
CA VAL A 33 -0.86 -3.76 30.72
C VAL A 33 0.11 -3.23 29.65
N LYS A 34 1.30 -2.72 30.04
CA LYS A 34 2.29 -2.25 29.06
C LYS A 34 2.77 -3.35 28.10
N ASN A 35 2.98 -4.57 28.57
CA ASN A 35 3.37 -5.69 27.71
C ASN A 35 2.26 -6.08 26.72
N GLN A 36 1.00 -6.03 27.14
CA GLN A 36 -0.14 -6.37 26.27
C GLN A 36 -0.39 -5.32 25.18
N TYR A 37 -0.23 -4.02 25.48
CA TYR A 37 -0.41 -2.95 24.49
C TYR A 37 0.57 -3.04 23.32
N GLY A 38 1.84 -3.39 23.58
CA GLY A 38 2.85 -3.55 22.52
C GLY A 38 2.53 -4.69 21.56
N LEU A 39 2.09 -5.83 22.09
CA LEU A 39 1.70 -6.99 21.29
C LEU A 39 0.46 -6.69 20.44
N LEU A 40 -0.57 -6.09 21.04
CA LEU A 40 -1.83 -5.77 20.36
C LEU A 40 -1.61 -4.77 19.22
N THR A 41 -0.74 -3.78 19.43
CA THR A 41 -0.42 -2.77 18.41
C THR A 41 0.35 -3.39 17.24
N LYS A 42 1.33 -4.26 17.52
CA LYS A 42 2.06 -4.99 16.47
C LYS A 42 1.14 -5.87 15.63
N LEU A 43 0.30 -6.67 16.28
CA LEU A 43 -0.68 -7.53 15.59
C LEU A 43 -1.66 -6.72 14.75
N ARG A 44 -2.08 -5.54 15.23
CA ARG A 44 -3.03 -4.69 14.51
C ARG A 44 -2.39 -4.08 13.26
N ASN A 45 -1.15 -3.61 13.38
CA ASN A 45 -0.40 -3.06 12.25
C ASN A 45 -0.09 -4.14 11.22
N GLU A 46 0.37 -5.32 11.66
CA GLU A 46 0.64 -6.45 10.76
C GLU A 46 -0.62 -6.89 10.01
N LYS A 47 -1.78 -6.90 10.69
CA LYS A 47 -3.06 -7.18 10.04
C LYS A 47 -3.44 -6.11 9.01
N GLU A 48 -3.17 -4.85 9.30
CA GLU A 48 -3.45 -3.73 8.39
C GLU A 48 -2.54 -3.79 7.16
N ASP A 49 -1.25 -4.05 7.33
CA ASP A 49 -0.28 -4.21 6.25
C ASP A 49 -0.66 -5.38 5.33
N ILE A 50 -0.97 -6.55 5.89
CA ILE A 50 -1.41 -7.72 5.11
C ILE A 50 -2.73 -7.44 4.38
N GLN A 51 -3.63 -6.68 4.99
CA GLN A 51 -4.89 -6.33 4.34
C GLN A 51 -4.66 -5.37 3.16
N GLN A 52 -3.77 -4.39 3.31
CA GLN A 52 -3.37 -3.50 2.23
C GLN A 52 -2.69 -4.28 1.10
N GLU A 53 -1.75 -5.16 1.42
CA GLU A 53 -1.09 -6.01 0.43
C GLU A 53 -2.09 -6.87 -0.35
N LYS A 54 -3.06 -7.48 0.34
CA LYS A 54 -4.16 -8.22 -0.31
C LYS A 54 -4.99 -7.34 -1.25
N THR A 55 -5.29 -6.10 -0.86
CA THR A 55 -6.06 -5.20 -1.73
C THR A 55 -5.28 -4.78 -2.97
N VAL A 56 -3.98 -4.56 -2.85
CA VAL A 56 -3.11 -4.24 -3.97
C VAL A 56 -3.01 -5.43 -4.92
N LEU A 57 -2.72 -6.63 -4.40
CA LEU A 57 -2.67 -7.85 -5.21
C LEU A 57 -4.01 -8.16 -5.88
N ALA A 58 -5.13 -7.96 -5.18
CA ALA A 58 -6.45 -8.17 -5.77
C ALA A 58 -6.73 -7.21 -6.94
N ALA A 59 -6.33 -5.94 -6.81
CA ALA A 59 -6.44 -4.97 -7.91
C ALA A 59 -5.52 -5.34 -9.10
N GLU A 60 -4.31 -5.83 -8.81
CA GLU A 60 -3.37 -6.29 -9.85
C GLU A 60 -3.93 -7.52 -10.59
N VAL A 61 -4.47 -8.50 -9.87
CA VAL A 61 -5.13 -9.67 -10.47
C VAL A 61 -6.34 -9.26 -11.31
N ASP A 62 -7.15 -8.31 -10.86
CA ASP A 62 -8.31 -7.82 -11.62
C ASP A 62 -7.86 -7.12 -12.92
N SER A 63 -6.84 -6.27 -12.84
CA SER A 63 -6.28 -5.61 -14.03
C SER A 63 -5.69 -6.61 -15.04
N LEU A 64 -4.95 -7.60 -14.55
CA LEU A 64 -4.36 -8.63 -15.39
C LEU A 64 -5.42 -9.54 -16.01
N SER A 65 -6.52 -9.78 -15.29
CA SER A 65 -7.66 -10.55 -15.81
C SER A 65 -8.40 -9.79 -16.92
N GLN A 66 -8.54 -8.47 -16.79
CA GLN A 66 -9.11 -7.63 -17.85
C GLN A 66 -8.21 -7.60 -19.10
N ASP A 67 -6.89 -7.51 -18.92
CA ASP A 67 -5.94 -7.59 -20.04
C ASP A 67 -6.03 -8.95 -20.76
N LEU A 68 -6.17 -10.05 -20.00
CA LEU A 68 -6.39 -11.38 -20.59
C LEU A 68 -7.73 -11.48 -21.31
N GLU A 69 -8.81 -10.93 -20.76
CA GLU A 69 -10.13 -10.95 -21.39
C GLU A 69 -10.15 -10.12 -22.70
N MET A 70 -9.35 -9.06 -22.79
CA MET A 70 -9.13 -8.33 -24.04
C MET A 70 -8.36 -9.15 -25.09
N LEU A 71 -7.51 -10.08 -24.66
CA LEU A 71 -6.75 -10.97 -25.55
C LEU A 71 -7.53 -12.24 -25.94
N ASP A 72 -8.38 -12.74 -25.04
CA ASP A 72 -9.20 -13.94 -25.26
C ASP A 72 -10.45 -13.66 -26.12
N ASP A 73 -10.89 -12.40 -26.19
CA ASP A 73 -11.96 -11.98 -27.09
C ASP A 73 -11.39 -11.76 -28.52
N PRO A 74 -11.65 -12.65 -29.48
CA PRO A 74 -10.97 -12.66 -30.78
C PRO A 74 -11.18 -11.36 -31.57
N ASP A 75 -12.31 -10.68 -31.38
CA ASP A 75 -12.61 -9.41 -32.05
C ASP A 75 -11.76 -8.26 -31.48
N LYS A 76 -11.53 -8.23 -30.17
CA LYS A 76 -10.68 -7.21 -29.51
C LYS A 76 -9.20 -7.47 -29.76
N PHE A 77 -8.79 -8.73 -29.78
CA PHE A 77 -7.43 -9.11 -30.15
C PHE A 77 -7.09 -8.65 -31.57
N LEU A 78 -8.01 -8.82 -32.53
CA LEU A 78 -7.84 -8.33 -33.90
C LEU A 78 -7.70 -6.80 -33.96
N GLU A 79 -8.43 -6.05 -33.13
CA GLU A 79 -8.31 -4.58 -33.04
C GLU A 79 -6.92 -4.15 -32.53
N VAL A 80 -6.40 -4.83 -31.50
CA VAL A 80 -5.06 -4.57 -30.96
C VAL A 80 -3.98 -4.85 -32.02
N ILE A 81 -4.08 -5.98 -32.72
CA ILE A 81 -3.15 -6.32 -33.80
C ILE A 81 -3.22 -5.30 -34.95
N GLU A 82 -4.42 -4.90 -35.37
CA GLU A 82 -4.60 -3.88 -36.41
C GLU A 82 -3.98 -2.53 -36.00
N LYS A 83 -4.17 -2.13 -34.74
CA LYS A 83 -3.58 -0.90 -34.20
C LYS A 83 -2.05 -0.94 -34.24
N ILE A 84 -1.43 -2.01 -33.75
CA ILE A 84 0.04 -2.18 -33.79
C ILE A 84 0.54 -2.20 -35.25
N ALA A 85 -0.15 -2.92 -36.13
CA ALA A 85 0.21 -2.98 -37.54
C ALA A 85 0.16 -1.60 -38.23
N ARG A 86 -0.85 -0.78 -37.94
CA ARG A 86 -0.97 0.59 -38.50
C ARG A 86 -0.05 1.61 -37.84
N GLU A 87 0.14 1.53 -36.53
CA GLU A 87 0.93 2.51 -35.77
C GLU A 87 2.43 2.28 -35.92
N GLU A 88 2.91 1.06 -35.65
CA GLU A 88 4.33 0.72 -35.65
C GLU A 88 4.84 0.37 -37.04
N TYR A 89 4.07 -0.45 -37.77
CA TYR A 89 4.50 -0.99 -39.06
C TYR A 89 3.94 -0.24 -40.27
N LYS A 90 3.01 0.71 -40.04
CA LYS A 90 2.31 1.43 -41.10
C LYS A 90 1.76 0.47 -42.17
N MET A 91 1.25 -0.69 -41.76
CA MET A 91 0.62 -1.64 -42.65
C MET A 91 -0.85 -1.27 -42.87
N VAL A 92 -1.39 -1.61 -44.04
CA VAL A 92 -2.80 -1.43 -44.41
C VAL A 92 -3.35 -2.73 -44.98
N LYS A 93 -4.67 -2.92 -44.94
CA LYS A 93 -5.29 -4.12 -45.50
C LYS A 93 -5.09 -4.18 -47.03
N PRO A 94 -5.10 -5.37 -47.64
CA PRO A 94 -5.13 -5.49 -49.09
C PRO A 94 -6.27 -4.62 -49.65
N TYR A 95 -6.00 -3.90 -50.75
CA TYR A 95 -6.93 -2.99 -51.42
C TYR A 95 -7.26 -1.66 -50.69
N GLU A 96 -6.57 -1.33 -49.60
CA GLU A 96 -6.65 -0.02 -48.94
C GLU A 96 -5.54 0.93 -49.43
N THR A 97 -5.86 2.22 -49.66
CA THR A 97 -4.87 3.22 -50.10
C THR A 97 -4.42 4.07 -48.92
N MET A 98 -3.11 4.09 -48.65
CA MET A 98 -2.52 4.95 -47.62
C MET A 98 -2.07 6.29 -48.21
N TYR A 99 -2.47 7.40 -47.58
CA TYR A 99 -1.98 8.73 -47.91
C TYR A 99 -0.83 9.13 -46.99
N ILE A 100 0.30 9.52 -47.57
CA ILE A 100 1.49 9.97 -46.84
C ILE A 100 1.77 11.42 -47.25
N ASP A 101 1.87 12.32 -46.26
CA ASP A 101 2.30 13.70 -46.49
C ASP A 101 3.82 13.74 -46.68
N LYS A 102 4.25 14.04 -47.91
CA LYS A 102 5.67 14.14 -48.27
C LYS A 102 6.43 15.19 -47.44
N ASN A 103 5.76 16.22 -46.95
CA ASN A 103 6.37 17.33 -46.22
C ASN A 103 6.56 17.07 -44.72
N LYS A 104 6.04 15.95 -44.19
CA LYS A 104 6.11 15.56 -42.76
C LYS A 104 6.80 14.21 -42.57
N ASN A 105 7.93 14.00 -43.25
CA ASN A 105 8.59 12.70 -43.31
C ASN A 105 9.62 12.47 -42.18
N GLU A 106 9.15 11.91 -41.05
CA GLU A 106 10.03 11.25 -40.06
C GLU A 106 10.17 9.73 -40.31
N ASN A 107 9.49 9.20 -41.33
CA ASN A 107 9.36 7.76 -41.53
C ASN A 107 10.55 7.15 -42.30
N LYS A 108 11.25 6.19 -41.67
CA LYS A 108 12.46 5.56 -42.24
C LYS A 108 12.18 4.61 -43.40
N PHE A 109 10.95 4.09 -43.51
CA PHE A 109 10.56 3.08 -44.52
C PHE A 109 10.09 3.66 -45.85
N ILE A 110 9.83 4.98 -45.90
CA ILE A 110 9.25 5.66 -47.08
C ILE A 110 10.30 6.56 -47.76
N LYS A 111 11.54 6.59 -47.25
CA LYS A 111 12.66 7.32 -47.88
C LYS A 111 12.88 6.79 -49.31
N GLY A 112 12.73 7.67 -50.31
CA GLY A 112 12.92 7.37 -51.73
C GLY A 112 11.64 7.04 -52.52
N ILE A 113 10.46 7.11 -51.91
CA ILE A 113 9.18 6.99 -52.64
C ILE A 113 8.71 8.38 -53.08
N GLY A 114 8.79 8.64 -54.39
CA GLY A 114 8.28 9.86 -55.01
C GLY A 114 9.31 10.98 -55.23
N ASP A 115 10.60 10.64 -55.21
CA ASP A 115 11.67 11.47 -55.78
C ASP A 115 11.64 11.26 -57.31
N GLU A 116 10.89 12.10 -58.00
CA GLU A 116 11.05 12.30 -59.43
C GLU A 116 12.27 13.21 -59.63
N ASN A 117 13.11 12.90 -60.62
CA ASN A 117 14.29 13.71 -61.00
C ASN A 117 13.98 15.21 -61.10
#